data_AF-A0A1G3AAN1-F1
#
_entry.id   AF-A0A1G3AAN1-F1
#
_cell.length_a   1.000
_cell.length_b   1.000
_cell.length_c   1.000
_cell.angle_alpha   90.00
_cell.angle_beta   90.00
_cell.angle_gamma   90.00
#
_symmetry.space_group_name_H-M   'P 1'
#
loop_
_entity.id
_entity.type
_entity.pdbx_description
1 polymer ?
#
loop_
_entity_poly.entity_id
_entity_poly.type
_entity_poly.pdbx_seq_one_letter_code
_entity_poly.pdbx_strand_id
1 'polypeptide(L)' 'MIFDKMKVNGAIMKRVYTAVTKQDNGWCIGWIEEVAGVNCQERTHEQLMETLKATLKEALELNRRDAL' A
#
# COMPACT_ATOMS: atom_id res chain seq x y z
N MET A 1 7.41 -13.71 14.20
CA MET A 1 6.92 -12.48 13.54
C MET A 1 5.76 -12.88 12.65
N ILE A 2 4.57 -12.34 12.88
CA ILE A 2 3.36 -12.63 12.10
C ILE A 2 3.11 -11.40 11.22
N PHE A 3 2.91 -11.62 9.92
CA PHE A 3 2.54 -10.59 8.97
C PHE A 3 1.06 -10.77 8.62
N ASP A 4 0.30 -9.69 8.62
CA ASP A 4 -1.09 -9.71 8.16
C ASP A 4 -1.16 -9.31 6.69
N LYS A 5 -2.00 -10.00 5.91
CA LYS A 5 -2.19 -9.77 4.47
C LYS A 5 -3.61 -9.26 4.22
N MET A 6 -3.73 -8.03 3.73
CA MET A 6 -5.01 -7.41 3.40
C MET A 6 -5.15 -7.10 1.90
N LYS A 7 -6.38 -7.11 1.39
CA LYS A 7 -6.69 -6.77 -0.01
C LYS A 7 -7.01 -5.27 -0.15
N VAL A 8 -6.39 -4.60 -1.11
CA VAL A 8 -6.54 -3.17 -1.42
C VAL A 8 -7.11 -2.99 -2.83
N ASN A 9 -8.11 -2.11 -2.98
CA ASN A 9 -8.77 -1.85 -4.28
C ASN A 9 -8.16 -0.63 -5.00
N GLY A 10 -7.79 -0.79 -6.27
CA GLY A 10 -7.41 0.32 -7.18
C GLY A 10 -8.58 0.79 -8.06
N ALA A 11 -8.60 2.08 -8.43
CA ALA A 11 -9.61 2.66 -9.34
C ALA A 11 -9.15 2.66 -10.82
N ILE A 12 -10.13 2.63 -11.74
CA ILE A 12 -10.07 2.56 -13.24
C ILE A 12 -10.03 1.15 -13.86
N MET A 13 -9.53 0.14 -13.15
CA MET A 13 -9.88 -1.27 -13.36
C MET A 13 -9.93 -1.91 -11.99
N LYS A 14 -10.88 -2.82 -11.70
CA LYS A 14 -10.94 -3.55 -10.43
C LYS A 14 -9.71 -4.45 -10.29
N ARG A 15 -8.59 -3.86 -9.88
CA ARG A 15 -7.37 -4.54 -9.50
C ARG A 15 -7.32 -4.61 -7.99
N VAL A 16 -7.03 -5.80 -7.51
CA VAL A 16 -6.89 -6.08 -6.08
C VAL A 16 -5.41 -6.30 -5.81
N TYR A 17 -4.89 -5.55 -4.86
CA TYR A 17 -3.50 -5.61 -4.43
C TYR A 17 -3.41 -6.18 -3.02
N THR A 18 -2.26 -6.72 -2.64
CA THR A 18 -2.02 -7.24 -1.30
C THR A 18 -1.11 -6.30 -0.52
N ALA A 19 -1.67 -5.71 0.53
CA ALA A 19 -0.90 -5.00 1.55
C ALA A 19 -0.37 -6.00 2.58
N VAL A 20 0.93 -5.98 2.82
CA VAL A 20 1.57 -6.67 3.93
C VAL A 20 1.82 -5.65 5.03
N THR A 21 1.38 -5.95 6.26
CA THR A 21 1.59 -5.06 7.41
C THR A 21 2.32 -5.76 8.54
N LYS A 22 3.08 -4.97 9.31
CA LYS A 22 3.83 -5.38 10.49
C LYS A 22 3.70 -4.30 11.55
N GLN A 23 3.40 -4.67 12.79
CA GLN A 23 3.59 -3.78 13.93
C GLN A 23 4.98 -3.98 14.53
N ASP A 24 5.69 -2.88 14.77
CA ASP A 24 7.03 -2.88 15.34
C ASP A 24 7.25 -1.61 16.17
N ASN A 25 7.61 -1.76 17.45
CA ASN A 25 7.92 -0.64 18.36
C ASN A 25 6.90 0.53 18.34
N GLY A 26 5.60 0.22 18.33
CA GLY A 26 4.55 1.25 18.31
C GLY A 26 4.36 1.95 16.96
N TRP A 27 4.86 1.34 15.88
CA TRP A 27 4.64 1.75 14.50
C TRP A 27 3.98 0.62 13.71
N CYS A 28 3.09 0.98 12.81
CA CYS A 28 2.56 0.12 11.77
C CYS A 28 3.37 0.38 10.49
N ILE A 29 4.06 -0.65 9.99
CA ILE A 29 4.86 -0.61 8.76
C ILE A 29 4.13 -1.45 7.72
N GLY A 30 4.04 -0.98 6.47
CA GLY A 30 3.42 -1.77 5.42
C GLY A 30 3.88 -1.44 4.01
N TRP A 31 3.63 -2.37 3.10
CA TRP A 31 3.97 -2.25 1.68
C TRP A 31 3.01 -3.05 0.81
N ILE A 32 2.96 -2.72 -0.49
CA ILE A 32 2.18 -3.46 -1.49
C ILE A 32 3.07 -4.53 -2.13
N GLU A 33 2.68 -5.79 -2.01
CA GLU A 33 3.45 -6.96 -2.48
C GLU A 33 3.71 -6.89 -4.00
N GLU A 34 2.75 -6.37 -4.76
CA GLU A 34 2.83 -6.31 -6.23
C GLU A 34 3.50 -5.05 -6.78
N VAL A 35 3.74 -4.01 -5.96
CA VAL A 35 4.27 -2.72 -6.43
C VAL A 35 5.47 -2.30 -5.58
N ALA A 36 6.66 -2.58 -6.11
CA ALA A 36 7.91 -2.15 -5.50
C ALA A 36 7.93 -0.62 -5.31
N GLY A 37 8.42 -0.17 -4.15
CA GLY A 37 8.49 1.25 -3.80
C GLY A 37 7.23 1.81 -3.15
N VAL A 38 6.09 1.10 -3.17
CA VAL A 38 4.88 1.51 -2.42
C VAL A 38 4.95 0.95 -1.00
N ASN A 39 5.46 1.76 -0.07
CA ASN A 39 5.57 1.46 1.34
C ASN A 39 5.28 2.70 2.20
N CYS A 40 4.79 2.48 3.41
CA CYS A 40 4.46 3.54 4.36
C CYS A 40 4.70 3.06 5.81
N GLN A 41 4.82 4.02 6.73
CA GLN A 41 4.85 3.77 8.17
C GLN A 41 3.96 4.78 8.89
N GLU A 42 3.09 4.30 9.78
CA GLU A 42 2.12 5.13 10.49
C GLU A 42 1.97 4.68 11.94
N ARG A 43 1.28 5.49 12.76
CA ARG A 43 1.04 5.15 14.17
C ARG A 43 -0.07 4.14 14.37
N THR A 44 -1.06 4.12 13.48
CA THR A 44 -2.17 3.18 13.53
C THR A 44 -2.28 2.39 12.23
N HIS A 45 -2.92 1.22 12.33
CA HIS A 45 -3.19 0.38 11.17
C HIS A 45 -4.13 1.09 10.17
N GLU A 46 -5.12 1.82 10.66
CA GLU A 46 -6.07 2.57 9.83
C GLU A 46 -5.36 3.65 9.00
N GLN A 47 -4.50 4.45 9.66
CA GLN A 47 -3.67 5.45 8.99
C GLN A 47 -2.75 4.79 7.96
N LEU A 48 -2.10 3.67 8.32
CA LEU A 48 -1.25 2.93 7.38
C LEU A 48 -2.01 2.52 6.13
N MET A 49 -3.23 2.02 6.28
CA MET A 49 -4.06 1.58 5.15
C MET A 49 -4.56 2.73 4.29
N GLU A 50 -4.84 3.90 4.88
CA GLU A 50 -5.20 5.11 4.13
C GLU A 50 -4.00 5.63 3.32
N THR A 51 -2.84 5.76 3.95
CA THR A 51 -1.61 6.22 3.29
C THR A 51 -1.19 5.26 2.17
N LEU A 52 -1.19 3.94 2.41
CA LEU A 52 -0.86 2.95 1.38
C LEU A 52 -1.78 3.03 0.16
N LYS A 53 -3.08 3.27 0.35
CA LYS A 53 -4.03 3.46 -0.76
C LYS A 53 -3.71 4.71 -1.58
N ALA A 54 -3.42 5.82 -0.91
CA ALA A 54 -3.07 7.08 -1.57
C ALA A 54 -1.77 6.93 -2.37
N THR A 55 -0.71 6.40 -1.75
CA THR A 55 0.58 6.19 -2.41
C THR A 55 0.48 5.18 -3.56
N LEU A 56 -0.30 4.11 -3.42
CA LEU A 56 -0.55 3.16 -4.51
C LEU A 56 -1.24 3.85 -5.69
N LYS A 57 -2.23 4.70 -5.44
CA LYS A 57 -2.92 5.45 -6.50
C LYS A 57 -1.95 6.38 -7.23
N GLU A 58 -1.10 7.09 -6.50
CA GLU A 58 -0.08 7.97 -7.08
C GLU A 58 0.93 7.19 -7.93
N ALA A 59 1.46 6.08 -7.43
CA ALA A 59 2.39 5.23 -8.15
C ALA A 59 1.79 4.68 -9.46
N LEU A 60 0.52 4.28 -9.44
CA LEU A 60 -0.18 3.80 -10.63
C LEU A 60 -0.41 4.92 -11.66
N GLU A 61 -0.69 6.15 -11.21
CA GLU A 61 -0.83 7.30 -12.12
C GLU A 61 0.49 7.76 -12.72
N LEU A 62 1.60 7.71 -11.97
CA LEU A 62 2.93 8.00 -12.50
C LEU A 62 3.31 7.01 -13.61
N ASN A 63 3.14 5.70 -13.36
CA ASN A 63 3.38 4.66 -14.36
C ASN A 63 2.52 4.84 -15.63
N ARG A 64 1.31 5.40 -15.51
CA ARG A 64 0.47 5.71 -16.68
C ARG A 64 0.98 6.90 -17.49
N ARG A 65 1.58 7.89 -16.84
CA ARG A 65 2.14 9.08 -17.50
C ARG A 65 3.46 8.79 -18.20
N ASP A 66 4.30 7.92 -17.62
CA ASP A 66 5.59 7.55 -18.20
C ASP A 66 5.47 6.57 -19.39
N ALA A 67 4.32 5.92 -19.55
CA ALA A 67 4.02 5.00 -20.64
C ALA A 67 3.37 5.67 -21.88
N LEU A 68 3.21 7.00 -21.86
CA LEU A 68 2.67 7.82 -22.96
C LEU A 68 3.79 8.64 -23.61
#